data_AF-A0A5K0Z5T2-F1
#
_entry.id   AF-A0A5K0Z5T2-F1
#
_cell.length_a   1.000
_cell.length_b   1.000
_cell.length_c   1.000
_cell.angle_alpha   90.00
_cell.angle_beta   90.00
_cell.angle_gamma   90.00
#
_symmetry.space_group_name_H-M   'P 1'
#
loop_
_entity.id
_entity.type
_entity.pdbx_description
1 polymer ?
#
loop_
_entity_poly.entity_id
_entity_poly.type
_entity_poly.pdbx_seq_one_letter_code
_entity_poly.pdbx_strand_id
1 'polypeptide(L)' 'VVHAPLFLHHFASDRRHMKDADGNWISPPPTSNPIVGV' A
#
# COMPACT_ATOMS: atom_id res chain seq x y z
N VAL A 1 -12.14 -8.57 10.19
CA VAL A 1 -12.99 -8.18 9.04
C VAL A 1 -13.30 -6.70 9.17
N VAL A 2 -13.10 -5.91 8.11
CA VAL A 2 -13.40 -4.46 8.08
C VAL A 2 -14.48 -4.23 7.03
N HIS A 3 -15.49 -3.42 7.34
CA HIS A 3 -16.57 -3.09 6.41
C HIS A 3 -16.03 -2.29 5.21
N ALA A 4 -16.47 -2.61 3.99
CA ALA A 4 -15.85 -2.10 2.76
C ALA A 4 -15.77 -0.56 2.68
N PRO A 5 -16.83 0.22 2.97
CA PRO A 5 -16.74 1.67 3.08
C PRO A 5 -15.63 2.18 4.01
N LEU A 6 -15.47 1.56 5.19
CA LEU A 6 -14.43 1.96 6.13
C LEU A 6 -13.03 1.65 5.57
N PHE A 7 -12.88 0.51 4.90
CA PHE A 7 -11.62 0.18 4.24
C PHE A 7 -11.29 1.18 3.13
N LEU A 8 -12.26 1.51 2.27
CA LEU A 8 -12.05 2.45 1.17
C LEU A 8 -11.77 3.88 1.67
N HIS A 9 -12.36 4.30 2.80
CA HIS A 9 -12.11 5.62 3.37
C HIS A 9 -10.80 5.73 4.14
N HIS A 10 -10.33 4.65 4.78
CA HIS A 10 -9.23 4.74 5.74
C HIS A 10 -7.98 3.96 5.36
N PHE A 11 -8.03 3.07 4.37
CA PHE A 11 -6.85 2.31 3.97
C PHE A 11 -5.86 3.20 3.21
N ALA A 12 -4.60 3.15 3.65
CA ALA A 12 -3.49 3.81 2.98
C ALA A 12 -2.26 2.89 3.00
N SER A 13 -1.54 2.87 1.89
CA SER A 13 -0.27 2.17 1.78
C SER A 13 0.63 2.85 0.76
N ASP A 14 1.75 3.36 1.26
CA ASP A 14 2.86 3.89 0.46
C ASP A 14 3.78 2.78 -0.11
N ARG A 15 3.46 1.52 0.20
CA ARG A 15 4.15 0.29 -0.24
C ARG A 15 5.61 0.16 0.24
N ARG A 16 6.12 1.04 1.10
CA ARG A 16 7.54 1.02 1.52
C ARG A 16 7.92 -0.24 2.31
N HIS A 17 6.96 -0.88 2.96
CA HIS A 17 7.19 -2.16 3.65
C HIS A 17 7.57 -3.31 2.69
N MET A 18 7.36 -3.16 1.38
CA MET A 18 7.77 -4.12 0.35
C MET A 18 9.19 -3.87 -0.17
N LYS A 19 9.91 -2.90 0.40
CA LYS A 19 11.33 -2.71 0.15
C LYS A 19 12.15 -3.39 1.24
N ASP A 20 13.24 -4.04 0.84
CA ASP A 20 14.21 -4.59 1.78
C ASP A 20 15.09 -3.49 2.42
N ALA A 21 16.05 -3.90 3.25
CA ALA A 21 16.96 -2.98 3.93
C ALA A 21 17.85 -2.17 2.96
N ASP A 22 18.11 -2.72 1.77
CA ASP A 22 18.89 -2.07 0.71
C ASP A 22 18.01 -1.20 -0.21
N GLY A 23 16.69 -1.20 0.01
CA GLY A 23 15.72 -0.42 -0.76
C GLY A 23 15.21 -1.10 -2.04
N ASN A 24 15.61 -2.35 -2.29
CA ASN A 24 15.13 -3.13 -3.43
C ASN A 24 13.73 -3.66 -3.17
N TRP A 25 12.94 -3.83 -4.23
CA TRP A 25 11.61 -4.41 -4.12
C TRP A 25 11.69 -5.92 -3.91
N ILE A 26 11.05 -6.41 -2.85
CA ILE A 26 10.89 -7.86 -2.59
C ILE A 26 10.02 -8.50 -3.70
N SER A 27 9.08 -7.74 -4.26
CA SER A 27 8.24 -8.09 -5.39
C SER A 27 7.85 -6.82 -6.15
N PRO A 28 7.70 -6.85 -7.49
CA PRO A 28 7.32 -5.66 -8.26
C PRO A 28 6.00 -5.05 -7.74
N PRO A 29 5.94 -3.73 -7.51
CA PRO A 29 4.71 -3.09 -7.08
C PRO A 29 3.67 -3.09 -8.20
N PRO A 30 2.37 -2.99 -7.88
CA PRO A 30 1.33 -2.73 -8.88
C PRO A 30 1.63 -1.43 -9.67
N THR A 31 1.21 -1.37 -10.93
CA THR A 31 1.45 -0.21 -11.81
C THR A 31 0.58 1.01 -11.45
N SER A 32 -0.51 0.82 -10.72
CA SER A 32 -1.34 1.91 -10.21
C SER A 32 -0.61 2.71 -9.13
N ASN A 33 -1.03 3.96 -8.92
CA ASN A 33 -0.50 4.81 -7.86
C ASN A 33 -0.74 4.18 -6.46
N PRO A 34 0.13 4.47 -5.47
CA PRO A 34 -0.11 4.10 -4.08
C PRO A 34 -1.47 4.60 -3.59
N ILE A 35 -2.09 3.84 -2.69
CA ILE A 35 -3.35 4.25 -2.08
C ILE A 35 -2.98 5.21 -0.95
N VAL A 36 -3.30 6.48 -1.14
CA VAL A 36 -3.13 7.51 -0.11
C VAL A 36 -4.46 7.68 0.61
N GLY A 37 -4.43 7.72 1.94
CA GLY A 37 -5.59 8.09 2.73
C GLY A 37 -5.93 9.56 2.51
N VAL A 38 -7.21 9.90 2.71
CA VAL A 38 -7.66 11.29 2.84
C VAL A 38 -7.27 11.86 4.20
#